data_AF-B3E5T9-F1
#
_entry.id   AF-B3E5T9-F1
#
_cell.length_a   1.000
_cell.length_b   1.000
_cell.length_c   1.000
_cell.angle_alpha   90.00
_cell.angle_beta   90.00
_cell.angle_gamma   90.00
#
_symmetry.space_group_name_H-M   'P 1'
#
loop_
_entity.id
_entity.type
_entity.pdbx_description
1 polymer ?
#
loop_
_entity_poly.entity_id
_entity_poly.type
_entity_poly.pdbx_seq_one_letter_code
_entity_poly.pdbx_strand_id
1 'polypeptide(L)' 'MRCGFCGHEFDESEGTQPGCGACAGGCHGIHCPRCGYKNVPEPAFLKRLKSMVTRKDKEHGE' A
#
# COMPACT_ATOMS: atom_id res chain seq x y z
N MET A 1 -3.08 -0.11 4.47
CA MET A 1 -3.88 -0.22 3.23
C MET A 1 -5.15 -1.05 3.47
N ARG A 2 -6.14 -0.98 2.58
CA ARG A 2 -7.37 -1.79 2.66
C ARG A 2 -7.41 -2.80 1.50
N CYS A 3 -7.69 -4.07 1.80
CA CYS A 3 -7.81 -5.09 0.77
C CYS A 3 -8.99 -4.79 -0.17
N GLY A 4 -8.73 -4.76 -1.48
CA GLY A 4 -9.77 -4.52 -2.50
C GLY A 4 -10.77 -5.68 -2.67
N PHE A 5 -10.51 -6.83 -2.05
CA PHE A 5 -11.38 -8.01 -2.12
C PHE A 5 -12.15 -8.24 -0.81
N CYS A 6 -11.45 -8.49 0.31
CA CYS A 6 -12.11 -8.83 1.58
C CYS A 6 -12.31 -7.62 2.52
N GLY A 7 -11.83 -6.43 2.15
CA GLY A 7 -11.98 -5.20 2.93
C GLY A 7 -11.13 -5.11 4.20
N HIS A 8 -10.29 -6.10 4.50
CA HIS A 8 -9.41 -6.09 5.66
C HIS A 8 -8.36 -4.97 5.58
N GLU A 9 -8.16 -4.26 6.69
CA GLU A 9 -7.13 -3.24 6.84
C GLU A 9 -5.88 -3.85 7.47
N PHE A 10 -4.72 -3.59 6.85
CA PHE A 10 -3.41 -4.10 7.25
C PHE A 10 -2.29 -3.18 6.72
N ASP A 11 -1.09 -3.25 7.28
CA ASP A 11 0.06 -2.48 6.78
C ASP A 11 0.60 -3.07 5.46
N GLU A 12 1.12 -2.21 4.58
CA GLU A 12 1.70 -2.68 3.30
C GLU A 12 2.87 -3.65 3.51
N SER A 13 3.63 -3.48 4.59
CA SER A 13 4.77 -4.33 4.94
C SER A 13 4.33 -5.75 5.33
N GLU A 14 3.17 -5.89 5.97
CA GLU A 14 2.61 -7.21 6.35
C GLU A 14 2.22 -8.05 5.13
N GLY A 15 1.79 -7.39 4.06
CA GLY A 15 1.44 -8.07 2.82
C GLY A 15 2.60 -8.23 1.84
N THR A 16 3.75 -7.59 2.10
CA THR A 16 4.95 -7.72 1.27
C THR A 16 5.63 -9.04 1.57
N GLN A 17 5.84 -9.85 0.54
CA GLN A 17 6.34 -11.21 0.70
C GLN A 17 7.77 -11.32 0.15
N PRO A 18 8.64 -12.15 0.74
CA PRO A 18 9.90 -12.48 0.10
C PRO A 18 9.66 -13.08 -1.29
N GLY A 19 10.52 -12.75 -2.24
CA GLY A 19 10.41 -13.30 -3.59
C GLY A 19 10.52 -14.83 -3.59
N CYS A 20 9.63 -15.53 -4.28
CA CYS A 20 9.69 -16.99 -4.41
C CYS A 20 10.78 -17.48 -5.38
N GLY A 21 11.60 -16.57 -5.95
CA GLY A 21 12.64 -16.89 -6.93
C GLY A 21 12.17 -16.94 -8.38
N ALA A 22 10.87 -16.87 -8.66
CA ALA A 22 10.33 -16.92 -10.02
C ALA A 22 10.50 -15.60 -10.81
N CYS A 23 10.58 -14.46 -10.13
CA CYS A 23 10.75 -13.14 -10.74
C CYS A 23 12.12 -12.55 -10.43
N ALA A 24 12.81 -12.06 -11.47
CA ALA A 24 14.01 -11.25 -11.29
C ALA A 24 13.67 -9.99 -10.47
N GLY A 25 14.36 -9.77 -9.35
CA GLY A 25 14.12 -8.62 -8.46
C GLY A 25 13.01 -8.81 -7.41
N GLY A 26 12.52 -10.04 -7.19
CA GLY A 26 11.62 -10.37 -6.09
C GLY A 26 10.12 -10.20 -6.39
N CYS A 27 9.27 -10.40 -5.39
CA CYS A 27 7.82 -10.21 -5.51
C CYS A 27 7.46 -8.74 -5.26
N HIS A 28 6.84 -8.08 -6.25
CA HIS A 28 6.42 -6.68 -6.16
C HIS A 28 4.92 -6.54 -5.80
N GLY A 29 4.27 -7.66 -5.44
CA GLY A 29 2.86 -7.70 -5.06
C GLY A 29 2.66 -7.61 -3.56
N ILE A 30 1.58 -6.94 -3.14
CA ILE A 30 1.17 -6.91 -1.72
C ILE A 30 0.00 -7.87 -1.53
N HIS A 31 0.25 -9.01 -0.89
CA HIS A 31 -0.77 -10.03 -0.65
C HIS A 31 -1.48 -9.78 0.67
N CYS A 32 -2.82 -9.83 0.68
CA CYS A 32 -3.58 -9.66 1.91
C CYS A 32 -3.27 -10.81 2.89
N PRO A 33 -2.81 -10.54 4.13
CA PRO A 33 -2.47 -11.59 5.10
C PRO A 33 -3.68 -12.40 5.55
N ARG A 34 -4.90 -11.90 5.33
CA ARG A 34 -6.15 -12.57 5.70
C ARG A 34 -6.70 -13.51 4.61
N CYS A 35 -6.62 -13.13 3.34
CA CYS A 35 -7.29 -13.88 2.25
C CYS A 35 -6.38 -14.21 1.06
N GLY A 36 -5.11 -13.80 1.07
CA GLY A 36 -4.13 -14.07 0.00
C GLY A 36 -4.29 -13.22 -1.27
N TYR A 37 -5.35 -12.42 -1.38
CA TYR A 37 -5.60 -11.59 -2.56
C TYR A 37 -4.44 -10.61 -2.82
N LYS A 38 -3.97 -10.57 -4.08
CA LYS A 38 -2.90 -9.67 -4.51
C LYS A 38 -3.46 -8.27 -4.73
N ASN A 39 -3.11 -7.35 -3.85
CA ASN A 39 -3.43 -5.94 -3.97
C ASN A 39 -2.35 -5.23 -4.79
N VAL A 40 -2.77 -4.21 -5.55
CA VAL A 40 -1.86 -3.33 -6.29
C VAL A 40 -1.39 -2.24 -5.33
N PRO A 41 -0.07 -2.01 -5.18
CA PRO A 41 0.44 -0.92 -4.36
C PRO A 41 0.00 0.43 -4.91
N GLU A 42 -0.23 1.40 -4.03
CA GLU A 42 -0.49 2.77 -4.46
C GLU A 42 0.78 3.38 -5.09
N PRO A 43 0.70 3.97 -6.29
CA PRO A 43 1.86 4.61 -6.91
C PRO A 43 2.49 5.66 -6.00
N ALA A 44 3.83 5.71 -5.97
CA ALA A 44 4.57 6.63 -5.10
C ALA A 44 4.21 8.11 -5.31
N PHE A 45 3.84 8.51 -6.53
CA PHE A 45 3.42 9.89 -6.81
C PHE A 45 2.09 10.25 -6.12
N LEU A 46 1.15 9.31 -6.01
CA LEU A 46 -0.12 9.53 -5.30
C LEU A 46 0.11 9.68 -3.80
N LYS A 47 1.00 8.87 -3.23
CA LYS A 47 1.41 9.00 -1.81
C LYS A 47 2.00 10.40 -1.54
N ARG A 48 2.82 10.92 -2.45
CA ARG A 48 3.39 12.27 -2.36
C ARG A 48 2.33 13.37 -2.48
N LEU A 49 1.41 13.26 -3.44
CA LEU A 49 0.31 14.22 -3.58
C LEU A 49 -0.59 14.27 -2.33
N LYS A 50 -0.96 13.11 -1.77
CA LYS A 50 -1.72 13.04 -0.51
C LYS A 50 -1.00 13.78 0.61
N SER A 51 0.31 13.58 0.74
CA SER A 51 1.11 14.24 1.78
C SER A 51 1.23 15.76 1.63
N MET A 52 1.09 16.29 0.41
CA MET A 52 1.06 17.75 0.17
C MET A 52 -0.32 18.34 0.48
N VAL A 53 -1.40 17.63 0.16
CA VAL A 53 -2.76 18.06 0.47
C VAL A 53 -2.98 18.09 1.99
N THR A 54 -2.57 17.04 2.71
CA THR A 54 -2.69 16.95 4.19
C THR A 54 -1.83 17.95 4.97
N ARG A 55 -0.95 18.70 4.29
CA ARG A 55 -0.18 19.79 4.90
C ARG A 55 -0.93 21.11 4.86
N LYS A 56 -1.81 21.29 3.87
CA LYS A 56 -2.51 22.54 3.61
C LYS A 56 -3.70 22.76 4.55
N ASP A 57 -4.22 21.69 5.15
CA ASP A 57 -5.30 21.75 6.15
C ASP A 57 -4.80 22.07 7.57
N LYS A 58 -3.47 22.08 7.80
CA LYS A 58 -2.88 22.52 9.08
C LYS A 58 -2.47 24.00 9.15
N GLU A 59 -2.45 24.72 8.03
CA GLU A 59 -2.06 26.15 7.97
C GLU A 59 -3.25 27.12 7.86
N HIS A 60 -4.49 26.64 7.90
CA HIS A 60 -5.69 27.48 7.89
C HIS A 60 -6.63 27.12 9.04
N GLY A 61 -6.07 27.13 10.25
CA GLY A 61 -6.80 26.86 11.48
C GLY A 61 -5.99 27.32 12.68
N GLU A 62 -5.72 28.63 12.76
CA GLU A 62 -5.56 29.46 13.96
C GLU A 62 -5.42 30.94 13.57
#